data_AF-A0A954FEC1-F1
#
_entry.id   AF-A0A954FEC1-F1
#
_cell.length_a   1.000
_cell.length_b   1.000
_cell.length_c   1.000
_cell.angle_alpha   90.00
_cell.angle_beta   90.00
_cell.angle_gamma   90.00
#
_symmetry.space_group_name_H-M   'P 1'
#
loop_
_entity.id
_entity.type
_entity.pdbx_description
1 polymer ?
#
loop_
_entity_poly.entity_id
_entity_poly.type
_entity_poly.pdbx_seq_one_letter_code
_entity_poly.pdbx_strand_id
1 'polypeptide(L)'
;NTNEEITWTLWAFSRYLPWDTEWVSDRQEEWSMEKLVRVQMQSEPTKSACGGTHGLFATASAVNCYLKDQKQLRGTWLEASMRVRQYAEYARSMQNRDGSFSSKYFEGPEYASDVNKRVSTTGHTLEFIMEALPQNRLDEQWVRSAVYRIATDLIEYKSQPLEPGGMYHAIDSLVIYRERTRPEYAKYLEELAKYKDFEKPEPSDQIIGYSKQFLQQQNAAQYNQQPQYRQNTNSNDDPSRQARRRGLFSRYR
;
A
#
# COMPACT_ATOMS: atom_id res chain seq x y z
N ASN A 1 -15.81 6.96 11.94
CA ASN A 1 -14.80 7.95 11.54
C ASN A 1 -14.59 7.72 10.05
N THR A 2 -15.56 8.11 9.22
CA THR A 2 -15.80 7.52 7.88
C THR A 2 -14.73 7.83 6.83
N ASN A 3 -13.85 8.81 7.08
CA ASN A 3 -12.89 9.25 6.08
C ASN A 3 -11.63 8.37 6.04
N GLU A 4 -11.13 7.91 7.19
CA GLU A 4 -9.93 7.06 7.24
C GLU A 4 -10.25 5.57 7.03
N GLU A 5 -11.44 5.12 7.43
CA GLU A 5 -11.88 3.74 7.25
C GLU A 5 -11.87 3.31 5.76
N ILE A 6 -12.18 4.23 4.84
CA ILE A 6 -12.09 3.98 3.39
C ILE A 6 -10.65 3.78 2.95
N THR A 7 -9.71 4.60 3.44
CA THR A 7 -8.28 4.48 3.10
C THR A 7 -7.73 3.12 3.52
N TRP A 8 -7.97 2.71 4.76
CA TRP A 8 -7.48 1.43 5.27
C TRP A 8 -8.13 0.23 4.57
N THR A 9 -9.43 0.32 4.27
CA THR A 9 -10.14 -0.71 3.50
C THR A 9 -9.58 -0.84 2.09
N LEU A 10 -9.41 0.28 1.38
CA LEU A 10 -8.88 0.28 0.03
C LEU A 10 -7.45 -0.25 -0.03
N TRP A 11 -6.60 0.14 0.92
CA TRP A 11 -5.24 -0.36 1.00
C TRP A 11 -5.24 -1.89 1.18
N ALA A 12 -5.95 -2.40 2.19
CA ALA A 12 -6.03 -3.84 2.44
C ALA A 12 -6.58 -4.60 1.21
N PHE A 13 -7.67 -4.12 0.62
CA PHE A 13 -8.30 -4.80 -0.51
C PHE A 13 -7.42 -4.78 -1.76
N SER A 14 -6.71 -3.68 -2.02
CA SER A 14 -5.78 -3.59 -3.15
C SER A 14 -4.62 -4.59 -3.04
N ARG A 15 -4.31 -5.06 -1.83
CA ARG A 15 -3.28 -6.06 -1.59
C ARG A 15 -3.79 -7.50 -1.74
N TYR A 16 -5.02 -7.75 -1.28
CA TYR A 16 -5.50 -9.12 -1.06
C TYR A 16 -6.62 -9.55 -2.02
N LEU A 17 -7.27 -8.63 -2.71
CA LEU A 17 -8.41 -8.91 -3.58
C LEU A 17 -8.12 -8.50 -5.05
N PRO A 18 -8.73 -9.19 -6.03
CA PRO A 18 -8.73 -8.76 -7.42
C PRO A 18 -9.33 -7.36 -7.61
N TRP A 19 -8.87 -6.63 -8.63
CA TRP A 19 -9.34 -5.27 -8.92
C TRP A 19 -10.82 -5.18 -9.32
N ASP A 20 -11.43 -6.28 -9.78
CA ASP A 20 -12.83 -6.38 -10.21
C ASP A 20 -13.74 -6.96 -9.11
N THR A 21 -13.25 -7.01 -7.87
CA THR A 21 -14.05 -7.50 -6.74
C THR A 21 -15.27 -6.62 -6.49
N GLU A 22 -16.42 -7.26 -6.39
CA GLU A 22 -17.72 -6.67 -6.07
C GLU A 22 -18.36 -7.38 -4.86
N TRP A 23 -19.10 -6.64 -4.04
CA TRP A 23 -19.82 -7.17 -2.88
C TRP A 23 -21.05 -6.33 -2.56
N VAL A 24 -21.93 -6.88 -1.72
CA VAL A 24 -23.10 -6.18 -1.20
C VAL A 24 -22.91 -5.98 0.31
N SER A 25 -23.12 -4.76 0.80
CA SER A 25 -23.01 -4.48 2.24
C SER A 25 -24.19 -5.01 3.04
N ASP A 26 -24.10 -4.99 4.37
CA ASP A 26 -25.19 -5.29 5.29
C ASP A 26 -26.43 -4.39 5.07
N ARG A 27 -26.22 -3.18 4.52
CA ARG A 27 -27.26 -2.22 4.12
C ARG A 27 -27.82 -2.44 2.71
N GLN A 28 -27.49 -3.57 2.08
CA GLN A 28 -27.89 -3.90 0.70
C GLN A 28 -27.36 -2.90 -0.36
N GLU A 29 -26.24 -2.24 -0.08
CA GLU A 29 -25.59 -1.38 -1.07
C GLU A 29 -24.61 -2.20 -1.92
N GLU A 30 -24.65 -2.02 -3.23
CA GLU A 30 -23.65 -2.59 -4.14
C GLU A 30 -22.34 -1.81 -4.01
N TRP A 31 -21.24 -2.55 -3.85
CA TRP A 31 -19.89 -2.03 -3.75
C TRP A 31 -18.96 -2.75 -4.73
N SER A 32 -17.95 -2.02 -5.18
CA SER A 32 -16.87 -2.51 -6.01
C SER A 32 -15.58 -1.81 -5.64
N MET A 33 -14.45 -2.40 -6.05
CA MET A 33 -13.15 -1.75 -5.94
C MET A 33 -13.14 -0.39 -6.64
N GLU A 34 -13.73 -0.27 -7.84
CA GLU A 34 -13.81 1.01 -8.56
C GLU A 34 -14.65 2.04 -7.78
N LYS A 35 -15.74 1.62 -7.12
CA LYS A 35 -16.51 2.50 -6.22
C LYS A 35 -15.70 2.94 -5.01
N LEU A 36 -14.93 2.05 -4.37
CA LEU A 36 -14.05 2.44 -3.26
C LEU A 36 -13.00 3.47 -3.68
N VAL A 37 -12.34 3.27 -4.83
CA VAL A 37 -11.39 4.26 -5.37
C VAL A 37 -12.09 5.59 -5.61
N ARG A 38 -13.30 5.58 -6.18
CA ARG A 38 -14.08 6.81 -6.39
C ARG A 38 -14.35 7.55 -5.08
N VAL A 39 -14.73 6.83 -4.01
CA VAL A 39 -15.00 7.43 -2.69
C VAL A 39 -13.70 7.96 -2.08
N GLN A 40 -12.61 7.19 -2.12
CA GLN A 40 -11.29 7.66 -1.65
C GLN A 40 -10.85 8.95 -2.36
N MET A 41 -11.14 9.06 -3.65
CA MET A 41 -10.84 10.23 -4.48
C MET A 41 -11.71 11.47 -4.15
N GLN A 42 -12.70 11.37 -3.27
CA GLN A 42 -13.45 12.53 -2.79
C GLN A 42 -12.74 13.26 -1.64
N SER A 43 -11.81 12.59 -0.95
CA SER A 43 -11.00 13.21 0.09
C SER A 43 -9.99 14.18 -0.50
N GLU A 44 -9.83 15.32 0.16
CA GLU A 44 -8.77 16.29 -0.18
C GLU A 44 -7.47 15.90 0.55
N PRO A 45 -6.38 15.55 -0.15
CA PRO A 45 -5.17 15.05 0.49
C PRO A 45 -4.58 16.03 1.52
N THR A 46 -4.55 17.32 1.22
CA THR A 46 -3.97 18.35 2.10
C THR A 46 -4.77 18.63 3.37
N LYS A 47 -6.02 18.14 3.48
CA LYS A 47 -6.86 18.31 4.68
C LYS A 47 -6.92 17.07 5.57
N SER A 48 -6.17 16.03 5.21
CA SER A 48 -6.16 14.75 5.90
C SER A 48 -4.94 14.62 6.81
N ALA A 49 -5.01 13.70 7.79
CA ALA A 49 -3.87 13.38 8.64
C ALA A 49 -2.64 12.99 7.80
N CYS A 50 -1.44 13.27 8.33
CA CYS A 50 -0.16 12.96 7.69
C CYS A 50 -0.03 13.50 6.25
N GLY A 51 -0.66 14.65 5.97
CA GLY A 51 -0.66 15.28 4.65
C GLY A 51 -1.37 14.48 3.56
N GLY A 52 -2.22 13.51 3.93
CA GLY A 52 -2.97 12.68 2.99
C GLY A 52 -2.15 11.62 2.27
N THR A 53 -0.90 11.36 2.70
CA THR A 53 -0.03 10.38 2.06
C THR A 53 -0.60 8.95 2.14
N HIS A 54 -1.30 8.59 3.21
CA HIS A 54 -1.95 7.27 3.32
C HIS A 54 -3.04 7.07 2.25
N GLY A 55 -3.89 8.08 2.04
CA GLY A 55 -4.92 8.02 1.00
C GLY A 55 -4.32 7.94 -0.41
N LEU A 56 -3.23 8.68 -0.64
CA LEU A 56 -2.48 8.64 -1.88
C LEU A 56 -1.77 7.29 -2.10
N PHE A 57 -1.20 6.69 -1.05
CA PHE A 57 -0.61 5.36 -1.07
C PHE A 57 -1.66 4.29 -1.41
N ALA A 58 -2.80 4.30 -0.73
CA ALA A 58 -3.90 3.37 -0.98
C ALA A 58 -4.44 3.50 -2.42
N THR A 59 -4.55 4.74 -2.92
CA THR A 59 -4.96 5.01 -4.30
C THR A 59 -3.92 4.49 -5.30
N ALA A 60 -2.63 4.69 -5.05
CA ALA A 60 -1.55 4.17 -5.88
C ALA A 60 -1.55 2.63 -5.90
N SER A 61 -1.71 2.00 -4.74
CA SER A 61 -1.84 0.54 -4.60
C SER A 61 -3.01 -0.01 -5.42
N ALA A 62 -4.17 0.65 -5.38
CA ALA A 62 -5.35 0.24 -6.13
C ALA A 62 -5.13 0.36 -7.65
N VAL A 63 -4.53 1.46 -8.10
CA VAL A 63 -4.18 1.67 -9.51
C VAL A 63 -3.16 0.63 -9.98
N ASN A 64 -2.15 0.32 -9.16
CA ASN A 64 -1.17 -0.72 -9.46
C ASN A 64 -1.83 -2.11 -9.53
N CYS A 65 -2.78 -2.41 -8.65
CA CYS A 65 -3.57 -3.64 -8.70
C CYS A 65 -4.34 -3.76 -10.02
N TYR A 66 -5.04 -2.69 -10.44
CA TYR A 66 -5.74 -2.62 -11.72
C TYR A 66 -4.81 -2.82 -12.93
N LEU A 67 -3.65 -2.15 -12.94
CA LEU A 67 -2.69 -2.18 -14.04
C LEU A 67 -1.98 -3.53 -14.22
N LYS A 68 -1.96 -4.39 -13.19
CA LYS A 68 -1.39 -5.75 -13.32
C LYS A 68 -2.17 -6.57 -14.35
N ASP A 69 -3.50 -6.42 -14.36
CA ASP A 69 -4.37 -7.21 -15.22
C ASP A 69 -4.84 -6.42 -16.46
N GLN A 70 -4.97 -5.10 -16.33
CA GLN A 70 -5.53 -4.25 -17.37
C GLN A 70 -4.46 -3.41 -18.06
N LYS A 71 -4.45 -3.44 -19.40
CA LYS A 71 -3.46 -2.72 -20.21
C LYS A 71 -3.78 -1.24 -20.41
N GLN A 72 -5.00 -0.80 -20.11
CA GLN A 72 -5.47 0.56 -20.37
C GLN A 72 -6.28 1.10 -19.19
N LEU A 73 -5.90 2.29 -18.73
CA LEU A 73 -6.64 3.03 -17.72
C LEU A 73 -7.88 3.68 -18.33
N ARG A 74 -9.02 3.59 -17.62
CA ARG A 74 -10.28 4.21 -18.00
C ARG A 74 -11.06 4.66 -16.76
N GLY A 75 -12.01 5.58 -16.95
CA GLY A 75 -12.94 6.02 -15.90
C GLY A 75 -12.21 6.43 -14.61
N THR A 76 -12.71 5.96 -13.46
CA THR A 76 -12.16 6.29 -12.15
C THR A 76 -10.69 5.87 -11.99
N TRP A 77 -10.26 4.78 -12.64
CA TRP A 77 -8.87 4.33 -12.60
C TRP A 77 -7.91 5.31 -13.28
N LEU A 78 -8.33 5.91 -14.39
CA LEU A 78 -7.55 6.93 -15.08
C LEU A 78 -7.42 8.20 -14.24
N GLU A 79 -8.52 8.65 -13.65
CA GLU A 79 -8.54 9.82 -12.74
C GLU A 79 -7.65 9.60 -11.52
N ALA A 80 -7.72 8.41 -10.90
CA ALA A 80 -6.88 8.01 -9.78
C ALA A 80 -5.39 8.01 -10.15
N SER A 81 -5.04 7.42 -11.29
CA SER A 81 -3.67 7.43 -11.80
C SER A 81 -3.15 8.84 -12.09
N MET A 82 -4.00 9.73 -12.63
CA MET A 82 -3.63 11.12 -12.86
C MET A 82 -3.35 11.85 -11.54
N ARG A 83 -4.19 11.66 -10.51
CA ARG A 83 -3.97 12.27 -9.20
C ARG A 83 -2.70 11.76 -8.52
N VAL A 84 -2.48 10.45 -8.53
CA VAL A 84 -1.25 9.85 -7.97
C VAL A 84 0.00 10.46 -8.64
N ARG A 85 0.00 10.56 -9.97
CA ARG A 85 1.12 11.19 -10.72
C ARG A 85 1.27 12.67 -10.40
N GLN A 86 0.18 13.41 -10.28
CA GLN A 86 0.20 14.83 -9.93
C GLN A 86 0.86 15.05 -8.56
N TYR A 87 0.46 14.29 -7.55
CA TYR A 87 1.03 14.43 -6.20
C TYR A 87 2.47 13.92 -6.11
N ALA A 88 2.88 12.95 -6.93
CA ALA A 88 4.28 12.57 -7.05
C ALA A 88 5.14 13.73 -7.60
N GLU A 89 4.64 14.45 -8.60
CA GLU A 89 5.32 15.64 -9.13
C GLU A 89 5.31 16.82 -8.15
N TYR A 90 4.27 16.96 -7.34
CA TYR A 90 4.24 17.94 -6.24
C TYR A 90 5.31 17.63 -5.18
N ALA A 91 5.42 16.38 -4.72
CA ALA A 91 6.49 15.99 -3.80
C ALA A 91 7.89 16.30 -4.39
N ARG A 92 8.10 15.99 -5.67
CA ARG A 92 9.36 16.28 -6.37
C ARG A 92 9.65 17.77 -6.43
N SER A 93 8.68 18.62 -6.76
CA SER A 93 8.88 20.06 -6.89
C SER A 93 9.13 20.77 -5.56
N MET A 94 8.64 20.21 -4.45
CA MET A 94 8.81 20.73 -3.10
C MET A 94 9.94 20.06 -2.31
N GLN A 95 10.72 19.16 -2.93
CA GLN A 95 11.84 18.51 -2.27
C GLN A 95 12.89 19.53 -1.86
N ASN A 96 13.36 19.41 -0.62
CA ASN A 96 14.43 20.24 -0.07
C ASN A 96 15.78 19.87 -0.70
N ARG A 97 16.72 20.82 -0.67
CA ARG A 97 18.06 20.66 -1.27
C ARG A 97 18.85 19.47 -0.72
N ASP A 98 18.54 19.05 0.51
CA ASP A 98 19.22 17.97 1.22
C ASP A 98 18.60 16.58 0.96
N GLY A 99 17.60 16.51 0.07
CA GLY A 99 16.87 15.29 -0.29
C GLY A 99 15.61 15.05 0.54
N SER A 100 15.40 15.75 1.66
CA SER A 100 14.19 15.59 2.47
C SER A 100 12.95 16.13 1.73
N PHE A 101 11.77 15.58 2.01
CA PHE A 101 10.53 16.16 1.51
C PHE A 101 10.03 17.27 2.44
N SER A 102 9.13 18.09 1.91
CA SER A 102 8.56 19.21 2.66
C SER A 102 7.94 18.74 3.98
N SER A 103 8.23 19.48 5.06
CA SER A 103 7.57 19.26 6.35
C SER A 103 6.13 19.78 6.42
N LYS A 104 5.64 20.36 5.32
CA LYS A 104 4.23 20.68 5.06
C LYS A 104 3.59 19.75 4.02
N TYR A 105 4.23 18.61 3.72
CA TYR A 105 3.79 17.66 2.71
C TYR A 105 3.51 18.34 1.35
N PHE A 106 2.23 18.48 0.99
CA PHE A 106 1.79 19.03 -0.28
C PHE A 106 1.22 20.46 -0.20
N GLU A 107 1.17 21.08 0.98
CA GLU A 107 0.66 22.45 1.14
C GLU A 107 1.65 23.52 0.65
N GLY A 108 2.94 23.18 0.61
CA GLY A 108 4.01 24.07 0.17
C GLY A 108 5.39 23.58 0.60
N PRO A 109 6.47 24.21 0.12
CA PRO A 109 7.83 23.86 0.52
C PRO A 109 8.13 24.30 1.97
N GLU A 110 8.67 23.40 2.78
CA GLU A 110 9.19 23.69 4.12
C GLU A 110 10.32 22.74 4.48
N TYR A 111 11.40 23.29 5.03
CA TYR A 111 12.50 22.50 5.59
C TYR A 111 12.33 22.33 7.10
N ALA A 112 12.51 21.12 7.60
CA ALA A 112 12.52 20.82 9.04
C ALA A 112 13.93 20.54 9.55
N SER A 113 14.41 21.36 10.49
CA SER A 113 15.64 21.11 11.23
C SER A 113 15.49 20.00 12.27
N ASP A 114 14.32 19.90 12.90
CA ASP A 114 13.97 18.80 13.80
C ASP A 114 13.94 17.46 13.04
N VAL A 115 14.74 16.50 13.51
CA VAL A 115 14.85 15.17 12.91
C VAL A 115 13.55 14.38 13.03
N ASN A 116 12.79 14.53 14.12
CA ASN A 116 11.52 13.83 14.29
C ASN A 116 10.53 14.24 13.20
N LYS A 117 10.33 15.56 13.05
CA LYS A 117 9.50 16.10 11.98
C LYS A 117 10.01 15.69 10.60
N ARG A 118 11.32 15.81 10.34
CA ARG A 118 11.91 15.51 9.03
C ARG A 118 11.79 14.03 8.63
N VAL A 119 12.12 13.11 9.54
CA VAL A 119 11.98 11.66 9.31
C VAL A 119 10.52 11.30 9.10
N SER A 120 9.62 11.86 9.92
CA SER A 120 8.19 11.60 9.77
C SER A 120 7.65 12.07 8.42
N THR A 121 7.82 13.34 8.05
CA THR A 121 7.25 13.86 6.79
C THR A 121 7.93 13.30 5.56
N THR A 122 9.25 13.08 5.62
CA THR A 122 10.00 12.46 4.51
C THR A 122 9.66 10.98 4.36
N GLY A 123 9.53 10.22 5.46
CA GLY A 123 9.16 8.81 5.43
C GLY A 123 7.77 8.58 4.83
N HIS A 124 6.76 9.29 5.33
CA HIS A 124 5.40 9.25 4.80
C HIS A 124 5.33 9.62 3.31
N THR A 125 6.03 10.68 2.90
CA THR A 125 6.03 11.10 1.50
C THR A 125 6.76 10.07 0.64
N LEU A 126 7.94 9.61 1.07
CA LEU A 126 8.75 8.67 0.31
C LEU A 126 8.02 7.33 0.13
N GLU A 127 7.34 6.82 1.15
CA GLU A 127 6.52 5.61 1.07
C GLU A 127 5.47 5.72 -0.05
N PHE A 128 4.71 6.82 -0.08
CA PHE A 128 3.79 7.11 -1.17
C PHE A 128 4.50 7.14 -2.54
N ILE A 129 5.65 7.81 -2.64
CA ILE A 129 6.43 7.87 -3.88
C ILE A 129 6.89 6.49 -4.35
N MET A 130 7.26 5.62 -3.41
CA MET A 130 7.70 4.26 -3.68
C MET A 130 6.57 3.36 -4.18
N GLU A 131 5.31 3.67 -3.89
CA GLU A 131 4.17 2.99 -4.49
C GLU A 131 3.73 3.65 -5.81
N ALA A 132 3.85 4.98 -5.91
CA ALA A 132 3.32 5.78 -7.02
C ALA A 132 4.18 5.79 -8.29
N LEU A 133 5.51 5.77 -8.17
CA LEU A 133 6.38 5.97 -9.34
C LEU A 133 6.44 4.73 -10.23
N PRO A 134 6.49 4.89 -11.56
CA PRO A 134 6.82 3.78 -12.46
C PRO A 134 8.29 3.36 -12.28
N GLN A 135 8.59 2.11 -12.65
CA GLN A 135 9.89 1.47 -12.42
C GLN A 135 11.08 2.27 -12.98
N ASN A 136 10.92 2.86 -14.17
CA ASN A 136 11.96 3.59 -14.89
C ASN A 136 12.27 4.98 -14.32
N ARG A 137 11.63 5.37 -13.20
CA ARG A 137 11.87 6.65 -12.54
C ARG A 137 12.51 6.50 -11.16
N LEU A 138 12.70 5.27 -10.67
CA LEU A 138 13.27 5.01 -9.35
C LEU A 138 14.76 5.35 -9.24
N ASP A 139 15.45 5.48 -10.38
CA ASP A 139 16.85 5.87 -10.46
C ASP A 139 17.06 7.38 -10.57
N GLU A 140 15.98 8.17 -10.71
CA GLU A 140 16.04 9.62 -10.77
C GLU A 140 16.72 10.20 -9.52
N GLN A 141 17.53 11.24 -9.72
CA GLN A 141 18.39 11.79 -8.66
C GLN A 141 17.59 12.23 -7.42
N TRP A 142 16.40 12.82 -7.58
CA TRP A 142 15.58 13.27 -6.46
C TRP A 142 15.08 12.11 -5.59
N VAL A 143 14.76 10.95 -6.20
CA VAL A 143 14.40 9.73 -5.47
C VAL A 143 15.60 9.23 -4.67
N ARG A 144 16.75 9.12 -5.33
CA ARG A 144 17.99 8.66 -4.69
C ARG A 144 18.42 9.58 -3.54
N SER A 145 18.26 10.89 -3.68
CA SER A 145 18.53 11.86 -2.63
C SER A 145 17.59 11.68 -1.43
N ALA A 146 16.30 11.41 -1.65
CA ALA A 146 15.35 11.13 -0.55
C ALA A 146 15.68 9.82 0.19
N VAL A 147 15.96 8.75 -0.56
CA VAL A 147 16.39 7.46 0.00
C VAL A 147 17.67 7.62 0.81
N TYR A 148 18.66 8.32 0.26
CA TYR A 148 19.91 8.62 0.96
C TYR A 148 19.67 9.41 2.25
N ARG A 149 18.82 10.46 2.18
CA ARG A 149 18.48 11.28 3.34
C ARG A 149 17.85 10.45 4.46
N ILE A 150 16.79 9.68 4.16
CA ILE A 150 16.12 8.85 5.16
C ILE A 150 17.06 7.79 5.75
N ALA A 151 17.84 7.10 4.92
CA ALA A 151 18.80 6.12 5.41
C ALA A 151 19.86 6.76 6.32
N THR A 152 20.35 7.95 5.96
CA THR A 152 21.33 8.69 6.77
C THR A 152 20.72 9.11 8.10
N ASP A 153 19.53 9.73 8.10
CA ASP A 153 18.87 10.18 9.33
C ASP A 153 18.59 8.98 10.27
N LEU A 154 18.13 7.83 9.75
CA LEU A 154 17.91 6.63 10.57
C LEU A 154 19.21 6.07 11.19
N ILE A 155 20.34 6.16 10.49
CA ILE A 155 21.63 5.67 10.99
C ILE A 155 22.23 6.63 12.01
N GLU A 156 22.27 7.92 11.69
CA GLU A 156 22.87 8.96 12.53
C GLU A 156 22.11 9.14 13.85
N TYR A 157 20.78 9.04 13.80
CA TYR A 157 19.90 9.30 14.94
C TYR A 157 19.34 8.04 15.60
N LYS A 158 19.91 6.86 15.32
CA LYS A 158 19.45 5.55 15.82
C LYS A 158 19.31 5.42 17.35
N SER A 159 20.03 6.24 18.12
CA SER A 159 19.98 6.24 19.59
C SER A 159 19.02 7.28 20.17
N GLN A 160 18.35 8.07 19.32
CA GLN A 160 17.33 9.03 19.74
C GLN A 160 15.94 8.38 19.66
N PRO A 161 15.00 8.76 20.54
CA PRO A 161 13.62 8.29 20.45
C PRO A 161 12.91 9.00 19.30
N LEU A 162 13.02 8.43 18.10
CA LEU A 162 12.25 8.89 16.94
C LEU A 162 10.77 8.51 17.10
N GLU A 163 9.87 9.36 16.60
CA GLU A 163 8.43 9.11 16.58
C GLU A 163 8.13 7.81 15.79
N PRO A 164 7.52 6.79 16.42
CA PRO A 164 7.42 5.45 15.82
C PRO A 164 6.63 5.41 14.50
N GLY A 165 5.53 6.16 14.38
CA GLY A 165 4.70 6.18 13.18
C GLY A 165 5.49 6.61 11.95
N GLY A 166 6.14 7.77 12.01
CA GLY A 166 7.03 8.27 10.97
C GLY A 166 8.21 7.34 10.68
N MET A 167 8.77 6.70 11.71
CA MET A 167 9.86 5.74 11.54
C MET A 167 9.42 4.48 10.77
N TYR A 168 8.22 3.94 11.02
CA TYR A 168 7.71 2.78 10.28
C TYR A 168 7.56 3.10 8.80
N HIS A 169 6.97 4.24 8.45
CA HIS A 169 6.85 4.67 7.05
C HIS A 169 8.22 4.90 6.39
N ALA A 170 9.18 5.45 7.13
CA ALA A 170 10.55 5.61 6.65
C ALA A 170 11.19 4.26 6.30
N ILE A 171 11.09 3.26 7.19
CA ILE A 171 11.63 1.92 6.96
C ILE A 171 10.90 1.21 5.81
N ASP A 172 9.57 1.27 5.78
CA ASP A 172 8.76 0.64 4.73
C ASP A 172 9.13 1.20 3.34
N SER A 173 9.30 2.53 3.24
CA SER A 173 9.75 3.15 1.99
C SER A 173 11.11 2.62 1.50
N LEU A 174 12.06 2.37 2.41
CA LEU A 174 13.36 1.77 2.07
C LEU A 174 13.22 0.30 1.65
N VAL A 175 12.31 -0.44 2.27
CA VAL A 175 11.97 -1.82 1.92
C VAL A 175 11.39 -1.89 0.51
N ILE A 176 10.36 -1.09 0.21
CA ILE A 176 9.75 -1.02 -1.13
C ILE A 176 10.81 -0.61 -2.16
N TYR A 177 11.62 0.41 -1.88
CA TYR A 177 12.69 0.83 -2.80
C TYR A 177 13.66 -0.31 -3.11
N ARG A 178 14.13 -1.03 -2.08
CA ARG A 178 15.02 -2.18 -2.24
C ARG A 178 14.37 -3.27 -3.08
N GLU A 179 13.12 -3.62 -2.79
CA GLU A 179 12.41 -4.68 -3.51
C GLU A 179 12.23 -4.35 -4.99
N ARG A 180 11.88 -3.10 -5.28
CA ARG A 180 11.70 -2.63 -6.65
C ARG A 180 13.00 -2.47 -7.40
N THR A 181 14.09 -2.04 -6.76
CA THR A 181 15.39 -1.81 -7.44
C THR A 181 16.31 -3.02 -7.45
N ARG A 182 16.12 -3.97 -6.53
CA ARG A 182 16.94 -5.17 -6.37
C ARG A 182 16.07 -6.43 -6.19
N PRO A 183 15.22 -6.78 -7.18
CA PRO A 183 14.23 -7.85 -7.04
C PRO A 183 14.87 -9.22 -6.77
N GLU A 184 16.02 -9.53 -7.37
CA GLU A 184 16.71 -10.81 -7.09
C GLU A 184 17.27 -10.88 -5.67
N TYR A 185 17.70 -9.74 -5.11
CA TYR A 185 18.12 -9.67 -3.72
C TYR A 185 16.92 -9.80 -2.76
N ALA A 186 15.77 -9.23 -3.13
CA ALA A 186 14.54 -9.41 -2.36
C ALA A 186 14.10 -10.88 -2.30
N LYS A 187 14.08 -11.58 -3.44
CA LYS A 187 13.81 -13.02 -3.50
C LYS A 187 14.77 -13.83 -2.62
N TYR A 188 16.07 -13.51 -2.69
CA TYR A 188 17.07 -14.14 -1.83
C TYR A 188 16.77 -13.94 -0.33
N LEU A 189 16.36 -12.73 0.09
CA LEU A 189 15.99 -12.46 1.48
C LEU A 189 14.74 -13.24 1.91
N GLU A 190 13.73 -13.36 1.03
CA GLU A 190 12.54 -14.18 1.30
C GLU A 190 12.87 -15.66 1.45
N GLU A 191 13.76 -16.18 0.60
CA GLU A 191 14.27 -17.54 0.72
C GLU A 191 15.04 -17.74 2.02
N LEU A 192 15.96 -16.83 2.35
CA LEU A 192 16.72 -16.87 3.59
C LEU A 192 15.81 -16.87 4.83
N ALA A 193 14.74 -16.07 4.82
CA ALA A 193 13.78 -15.97 5.92
C ALA A 193 13.00 -17.27 6.17
N LYS A 194 12.86 -18.17 5.18
CA LYS A 194 12.21 -19.48 5.35
C LYS A 194 13.08 -20.47 6.11
N TYR A 195 14.40 -20.32 6.05
CA TYR A 195 15.37 -21.26 6.63
C TYR A 195 16.08 -20.72 7.87
N LYS A 196 15.93 -19.43 8.16
CA LYS A 196 16.47 -18.84 9.37
C LYS A 196 15.51 -19.09 10.51
N ASP A 197 15.93 -19.91 11.47
CA ASP A 197 15.32 -19.90 12.81
C ASP A 197 15.60 -18.52 13.40
N PHE A 198 14.62 -17.61 13.30
CA PHE A 198 14.64 -16.42 14.11
C PHE A 198 14.58 -16.87 15.57
N GLU A 199 15.48 -16.36 16.40
CA GLU A 199 15.30 -16.48 17.85
C GLU A 199 13.86 -16.07 18.16
N LYS A 200 13.17 -16.89 18.97
CA LYS A 200 11.80 -16.55 19.38
C LYS A 200 11.85 -15.12 19.91
N PRO A 201 10.97 -14.22 19.42
CA PRO A 201 10.96 -12.87 19.94
C PRO A 201 10.81 -12.96 21.47
N GLU A 202 11.73 -12.32 22.18
CA GLU A 202 11.57 -12.08 23.61
C GLU A 202 10.15 -11.51 23.80
N PRO A 203 9.31 -12.10 24.68
CA PRO A 203 7.98 -11.58 24.93
C PRO A 203 8.08 -10.09 25.23
N SER A 204 7.46 -9.25 24.41
CA SER A 204 7.37 -7.83 24.71
C SER A 204 6.67 -7.67 26.06
N ASP A 205 7.18 -6.79 26.92
CA ASP A 205 6.46 -6.39 28.13
C ASP A 205 5.01 -6.01 27.78
N GLN A 206 4.09 -6.37 28.67
CA GLN A 206 2.67 -6.13 28.47
C GLN A 206 2.43 -4.63 28.27
N ILE A 207 1.99 -4.24 27.07
CA ILE A 207 1.71 -2.84 26.77
C ILE A 207 0.56 -2.38 27.68
N ILE A 208 0.87 -1.47 28.60
CA ILE A 208 -0.08 -0.95 29.58
C ILE A 208 -1.19 -0.19 28.83
N GLY A 209 -2.43 -0.69 28.88
CA GLY A 209 -3.60 -0.05 28.24
C GLY A 209 -4.39 -0.94 27.27
N TYR A 210 -3.94 -2.15 26.95
CA TYR A 210 -4.72 -3.08 26.14
C TYR A 210 -5.92 -3.66 26.91
N SER A 211 -7.12 -3.59 26.32
CA SER A 211 -8.32 -4.19 26.89
C SER A 211 -8.23 -5.72 26.84
N LYS A 212 -8.73 -6.39 27.89
CA LYS A 212 -8.74 -7.87 27.98
C LYS A 212 -9.47 -8.54 26.81
N GLN A 213 -10.40 -7.83 26.16
CA GLN A 213 -11.12 -8.30 24.97
C GLN A 213 -10.21 -8.51 23.75
N PHE A 214 -9.19 -7.65 23.58
CA PHE A 214 -8.25 -7.75 22.45
C PHE A 214 -7.31 -8.94 22.58
N LEU A 215 -6.88 -9.25 23.81
CA LEU A 215 -6.07 -10.43 24.13
C LEU A 215 -6.83 -11.76 23.90
N GLN A 216 -8.14 -11.77 24.12
CA GLN A 216 -8.98 -12.95 23.85
C GLN A 216 -9.12 -13.23 22.34
N GLN A 217 -9.19 -12.19 21.50
CA GLN A 217 -9.27 -12.38 20.04
C GLN A 217 -7.96 -12.89 19.42
N GLN A 218 -6.79 -12.45 19.91
CA GLN A 218 -5.51 -12.98 19.44
C GLN A 218 -5.32 -14.46 19.77
N ASN A 219 -5.70 -14.89 20.99
CA ASN A 219 -5.60 -16.29 21.39
C ASN A 219 -6.55 -17.21 20.60
N ALA A 220 -7.71 -16.71 20.19
CA ALA A 220 -8.64 -17.47 19.34
C ALA A 220 -8.17 -17.57 17.87
N ALA A 221 -7.40 -16.60 17.38
CA ALA A 221 -6.92 -16.57 16.00
C ALA A 221 -5.66 -17.43 15.76
N GLN A 222 -4.96 -17.87 16.81
CA GLN A 222 -3.68 -18.59 16.67
C GLN A 222 -3.78 -20.12 16.46
N TYR A 223 -4.98 -20.70 16.30
CA TYR A 223 -5.14 -22.14 16.04
C TYR A 223 -6.23 -22.48 15.01
N ASN A 224 -6.33 -21.73 13.91
CA ASN A 224 -7.05 -22.22 12.73
C ASN A 224 -6.13 -22.28 11.52
N GLN A 225 -6.15 -23.46 10.92
CA GLN A 225 -5.18 -24.04 10.00
C GLN A 225 -5.13 -23.32 8.65
N GLN A 226 -3.98 -23.40 8.00
CA GLN A 226 -3.78 -23.12 6.57
C GLN A 226 -4.97 -23.68 5.74
N PRO A 227 -5.56 -22.92 4.80
CA PRO A 227 -6.51 -23.50 3.88
C PRO A 227 -5.79 -24.50 2.96
N GLN A 228 -6.03 -25.79 3.18
CA GLN A 228 -5.70 -26.84 2.23
C GLN A 228 -6.52 -26.65 0.96
N TYR A 229 -5.88 -26.22 -0.12
CA TYR A 229 -6.44 -26.33 -1.46
C TYR A 229 -6.57 -27.81 -1.82
N ARG A 230 -7.79 -28.31 -1.90
CA ARG A 230 -8.10 -29.65 -2.42
C ARG A 230 -7.75 -29.72 -3.90
N GLN A 231 -6.59 -30.31 -4.22
CA GLN A 231 -6.32 -30.80 -5.57
C GLN A 231 -7.17 -32.04 -5.79
N ASN A 232 -8.22 -31.92 -6.60
CA ASN A 232 -9.01 -33.06 -7.02
C ASN A 232 -8.33 -33.68 -8.25
N THR A 233 -7.48 -34.69 -8.02
CA THR A 233 -6.96 -35.56 -9.07
C THR A 233 -7.91 -36.76 -9.18
N ASN A 234 -8.79 -36.73 -10.16
CA ASN A 234 -9.40 -37.94 -10.69
C ASN A 234 -9.40 -37.85 -12.22
N SER A 235 -8.45 -38.57 -12.79
CA SER A 235 -8.39 -39.00 -14.17
C SER A 235 -9.49 -40.04 -14.41
N ASN A 236 -10.52 -39.65 -15.17
CA ASN A 236 -11.13 -40.42 -16.27
C ASN A 236 -12.39 -39.69 -16.78
N ASP A 237 -12.62 -39.83 -18.08
CA ASP A 237 -13.87 -39.62 -18.83
C ASP A 237 -14.06 -38.33 -19.66
N ASP A 238 -13.70 -38.49 -20.94
CA ASP A 238 -14.42 -38.11 -22.18
C ASP A 238 -14.54 -36.62 -22.60
N PRO A 239 -13.75 -36.16 -23.59
CA PRO A 239 -13.85 -34.82 -24.18
C PRO A 239 -14.90 -34.81 -25.31
N SER A 240 -16.18 -34.98 -24.98
CA SER A 240 -17.23 -34.86 -25.99
C SER A 240 -18.62 -34.52 -25.46
N ARG A 241 -18.79 -33.46 -24.64
CA ARG A 241 -20.13 -32.88 -24.44
C ARG A 241 -20.15 -31.39 -24.03
N GLN A 242 -20.62 -30.61 -25.00
CA GLN A 242 -21.56 -29.49 -24.84
C GLN A 242 -21.03 -28.13 -24.39
N ALA A 243 -20.47 -27.44 -25.39
CA ALA A 243 -20.87 -26.07 -25.66
C ALA A 243 -22.41 -25.97 -25.74
N ARG A 244 -23.04 -25.21 -24.84
CA ARG A 244 -24.38 -24.64 -25.07
C ARG A 244 -24.43 -23.19 -24.60
N ARG A 245 -24.26 -22.33 -25.60
CA ARG A 245 -24.87 -21.00 -25.66
C ARG A 245 -26.35 -21.08 -25.24
N ARG A 246 -26.79 -20.11 -24.44
CA ARG A 246 -28.17 -19.61 -24.48
C ARG A 246 -28.15 -18.09 -24.50
N GLY A 247 -28.19 -17.54 -25.71
CA GLY A 247 -28.90 -16.31 -25.98
C GLY A 247 -30.30 -16.64 -26.48
N LEU A 248 -31.29 -15.87 -26.05
CA LEU A 248 -32.60 -15.66 -26.68
C LEU A 248 -32.94 -14.19 -26.42
N PHE A 249 -32.68 -13.30 -27.38
CA PHE A 249 -33.61 -12.76 -28.39
C PHE A 249 -34.27 -11.44 -27.96
N SER A 250 -34.05 -10.38 -28.74
CA SER A 250 -35.17 -9.72 -29.42
C SER A 250 -34.67 -8.93 -30.64
N ARG A 251 -35.23 -9.28 -31.79
CA ARG A 251 -35.21 -8.48 -33.02
C ARG A 251 -36.36 -7.49 -32.94
N TYR A 252 -36.15 -6.24 -33.33
CA TYR A 252 -37.08 -5.52 -34.21
C TYR A 252 -36.25 -4.62 -35.14
N ARG A 253 -36.88 -4.36 -36.29
CA ARG A 253 -36.34 -3.98 -37.60
C ARG A 253 -35.47 -2.74 -37.64
#